data_AF-A0ABD1D3W8-F1
#
_entry.id   AF-A0ABD1D3W8-F1
#
_cell.length_a   1.000
_cell.length_b   1.000
_cell.length_c   1.000
_cell.angle_alpha   90.00
_cell.angle_beta   90.00
_cell.angle_gamma   90.00
#
_symmetry.space_group_name_H-M   'P 1'
#
loop_
_entity.id
_entity.type
_entity.pdbx_description
1 polymer ?
#
loop_
_entity_poly.entity_id
_entity_poly.type
_entity_poly.pdbx_seq_one_letter_code
_entity_poly.pdbx_strand_id
1 'polypeptide(L)'
;MNFTVALLLTIVVAVAHLFKVIDSQQCGTRKVTINEVIVRGWDTVPREFPWHVAIYHRKGRSDSYACGGTLLNARFVMTADHCVKDDNGFVLSPKRIFVRLGLNNLNTPNLRNTQQHEVLTVHRVPEANGKKNDIALLELSTEAQFDEFVQPACVNHEPAITGLLGTAVGWGFTESDELSPVLKATRMPPWTVPRSAAGYTNGSTAVCNGDSGGGLHVKRGSAWFVVGIISFTTPRDADSNLCRVDSYAAFTNVVVFVPWIRSVVGSLPEASSDERYHISSTELNWFEAVEYCHRRGMQPAILDSQAKHDMAVREAQATGRQSSGFFGLWLGASDLAKDRSYVWQQTGAPVLWAKWSAGEPSGPPEHCMTLYYWPDRQFDWETNDAPCDTTLYAMCQERSTKKPSVQPCVDCNVQYHISSNELNWFEAIEYCNRRGMRPAVLDSQAKHDQAVREAKATGRQSTGFFGLWVGASDLAKTGSYVWQATGAPVTWAKWSAGEPSGPPEHCMTLYYWPERQFDWEANDAPCDTTLYALCQKEVAN
;
A
#
# COMPACT_ATOMS: atom_id res chain seq x y z
N MET A 1 16.66 0.56 -57.15
CA MET A 1 15.92 1.33 -56.11
C MET A 1 14.79 0.48 -55.54
N ASN A 2 15.06 -0.72 -54.98
CA ASN A 2 14.01 -1.62 -54.42
C ASN A 2 14.52 -2.67 -53.41
N PHE A 3 15.83 -2.79 -53.16
CA PHE A 3 16.37 -3.77 -52.18
C PHE A 3 16.63 -3.18 -50.79
N THR A 4 16.98 -1.90 -50.69
CA THR A 4 17.23 -1.21 -49.41
C THR A 4 15.94 -0.94 -48.62
N VAL A 5 14.83 -0.67 -49.30
CA VAL A 5 13.53 -0.43 -48.65
C VAL A 5 12.94 -1.72 -48.06
N ALA A 6 13.13 -2.86 -48.73
CA ALA A 6 12.66 -4.16 -48.24
C ALA A 6 13.42 -4.64 -47.00
N LEU A 7 14.73 -4.37 -46.92
CA LEU A 7 15.57 -4.71 -45.76
C LEU A 7 15.28 -3.81 -44.55
N LEU A 8 14.99 -2.53 -44.79
CA LEU A 8 14.56 -1.60 -43.73
C LEU A 8 13.17 -1.96 -43.19
N LEU A 9 12.21 -2.37 -44.04
CA LEU A 9 10.90 -2.82 -43.58
C LEU A 9 10.97 -4.13 -42.77
N THR A 10 11.80 -5.10 -43.16
CA THR A 10 11.93 -6.35 -42.40
C THR A 10 12.67 -6.15 -41.07
N ILE A 11 13.64 -5.24 -41.00
CA ILE A 11 14.29 -4.85 -39.73
C ILE A 11 13.32 -4.08 -38.83
N VAL A 12 12.50 -3.17 -39.37
CA VAL A 12 11.48 -2.44 -38.56
C VAL A 12 10.39 -3.38 -38.04
N VAL A 13 9.96 -4.38 -38.82
CA VAL A 13 9.00 -5.40 -38.36
C VAL A 13 9.65 -6.37 -37.36
N ALA A 14 10.93 -6.75 -37.53
CA ALA A 14 11.65 -7.57 -36.56
C ALA A 14 11.94 -6.81 -35.24
N VAL A 15 12.19 -5.51 -35.30
CA VAL A 15 12.35 -4.64 -34.12
C VAL A 15 11.00 -4.36 -33.46
N ALA A 16 9.91 -4.19 -34.23
CA ALA A 16 8.55 -4.11 -33.69
C ALA A 16 8.08 -5.43 -33.03
N HIS A 17 8.61 -6.58 -33.46
CA HIS A 17 8.40 -7.86 -32.78
C HIS A 17 9.31 -8.10 -31.56
N LEU A 18 10.45 -7.40 -31.46
CA LEU A 18 11.30 -7.41 -30.25
C LEU A 18 10.87 -6.40 -29.18
N PHE A 19 10.06 -5.40 -29.54
CA PHE A 19 9.33 -4.55 -28.60
C PHE A 19 7.85 -4.94 -28.58
N LYS A 20 7.55 -6.20 -28.24
CA LYS A 20 6.35 -6.41 -27.42
C LYS A 20 6.67 -5.66 -26.13
N VAL A 21 6.19 -4.42 -26.01
CA VAL A 21 5.91 -3.82 -24.71
C VAL A 21 5.28 -4.95 -23.92
N ILE A 22 5.99 -5.45 -22.91
CA ILE A 22 5.41 -6.36 -21.93
C ILE A 22 4.35 -5.47 -21.29
N ASP A 23 3.14 -5.53 -21.84
CA ASP A 23 2.00 -4.83 -21.29
C ASP A 23 1.79 -5.47 -19.94
N SER A 24 2.38 -4.85 -18.91
CA SER A 24 2.24 -5.27 -17.53
C SER A 24 0.76 -5.14 -17.22
N GLN A 25 0.05 -6.24 -17.40
CA GLN A 25 -1.38 -6.33 -17.23
C GLN A 25 -1.70 -5.90 -15.79
N GLN A 26 -2.63 -4.96 -15.62
CA GLN A 26 -2.98 -4.45 -14.29
C GLN A 26 -3.80 -5.49 -13.52
N CYS A 27 -3.56 -5.62 -12.21
CA CYS A 27 -4.32 -6.53 -11.35
C CYS A 27 -4.89 -5.86 -10.10
N GLY A 28 -5.84 -6.56 -9.47
CA GLY A 28 -6.34 -6.27 -8.13
C GLY A 28 -7.18 -5.00 -8.03
N THR A 29 -7.35 -4.23 -9.10
CA THR A 29 -8.15 -3.01 -9.12
C THR A 29 -9.55 -3.27 -9.66
N ARG A 30 -10.57 -2.91 -8.89
CA ARG A 30 -11.97 -2.99 -9.34
C ARG A 30 -12.25 -1.80 -10.27
N LYS A 31 -12.82 -2.05 -11.44
CA LYS A 31 -13.31 -0.96 -12.33
C LYS A 31 -14.53 -0.19 -11.80
N VAL A 32 -15.11 -0.63 -10.68
CA VAL A 32 -16.24 0.04 -10.00
C VAL A 32 -15.95 0.28 -8.52
N THR A 33 -16.39 1.41 -8.00
CA THR A 33 -16.32 1.72 -6.56
C THR A 33 -17.47 1.05 -5.83
N ILE A 34 -17.16 0.32 -4.75
CA ILE A 34 -18.14 -0.37 -3.91
C ILE A 34 -17.97 0.17 -2.49
N ASN A 35 -19.06 0.69 -1.91
CA ASN A 35 -19.07 1.19 -0.54
C ASN A 35 -19.15 0.01 0.43
N GLU A 36 -18.10 -0.20 1.22
CA GLU A 36 -18.02 -1.31 2.19
C GLU A 36 -18.58 -0.85 3.55
N VAL A 37 -19.77 -1.34 3.94
CA VAL A 37 -20.30 -1.15 5.30
C VAL A 37 -21.02 -2.42 5.73
N ILE A 38 -20.35 -3.40 6.35
CA ILE A 38 -20.97 -4.51 7.11
C ILE A 38 -19.90 -5.24 7.96
N VAL A 39 -20.33 -5.78 9.10
CA VAL A 39 -19.56 -6.71 9.98
C VAL A 39 -20.28 -8.07 9.92
N ARG A 40 -19.51 -9.18 9.75
CA ARG A 40 -19.90 -10.57 9.39
C ARG A 40 -19.77 -10.88 7.88
N GLY A 41 -20.13 -12.09 7.45
CA GLY A 41 -20.21 -12.44 6.03
C GLY A 41 -21.39 -11.75 5.33
N TRP A 42 -21.25 -11.43 4.04
CA TRP A 42 -22.25 -10.72 3.24
C TRP A 42 -22.43 -11.34 1.85
N ASP A 43 -23.60 -11.12 1.26
CA ASP A 43 -23.84 -11.37 -0.17
C ASP A 43 -23.09 -10.33 -0.99
N THR A 44 -22.25 -10.79 -1.90
CA THR A 44 -21.51 -9.91 -2.78
C THR A 44 -22.39 -9.41 -3.92
N VAL A 45 -22.11 -8.19 -4.37
CA VAL A 45 -22.73 -7.66 -5.59
C VAL A 45 -21.91 -8.08 -6.83
N PRO A 46 -22.52 -8.17 -8.03
CA PRO A 46 -21.77 -8.37 -9.26
C PRO A 46 -20.64 -7.34 -9.39
N ARG A 47 -19.46 -7.80 -9.83
CA ARG A 47 -18.20 -7.02 -9.97
C ARG A 47 -17.43 -6.77 -8.67
N GLU A 48 -17.91 -7.26 -7.52
CA GLU A 48 -17.20 -7.06 -6.26
C GLU A 48 -15.92 -7.89 -6.14
N PHE A 49 -15.94 -9.14 -6.61
CA PHE A 49 -14.75 -9.97 -6.69
C PHE A 49 -14.60 -10.50 -8.11
N PRO A 50 -14.22 -9.63 -9.07
CA PRO A 50 -14.22 -9.94 -10.51
C PRO A 50 -13.13 -10.97 -10.89
N TRP A 51 -12.23 -11.27 -9.96
CA TRP A 51 -11.22 -12.33 -10.06
C TRP A 51 -11.68 -13.67 -9.50
N HIS A 52 -12.84 -13.77 -8.85
CA HIS A 52 -13.31 -15.04 -8.31
C HIS A 52 -13.88 -15.93 -9.43
N VAL A 53 -13.54 -17.21 -9.39
CA VAL A 53 -13.80 -18.17 -10.48
C VAL A 53 -14.63 -19.33 -9.98
N ALA A 54 -15.67 -19.73 -10.71
CA ALA A 54 -16.41 -20.96 -10.44
C ALA A 54 -15.82 -22.12 -11.26
N ILE A 55 -15.42 -23.20 -10.60
CA ILE A 55 -14.86 -24.40 -11.22
C ILE A 55 -15.92 -25.50 -11.21
N TYR A 56 -16.15 -26.10 -12.38
CA TYR A 56 -17.14 -27.16 -12.57
C TYR A 56 -16.47 -28.48 -12.98
N HIS A 57 -17.01 -29.57 -12.46
CA HIS A 57 -16.65 -30.93 -12.87
C HIS A 57 -17.74 -31.53 -13.76
N ARG A 58 -17.33 -32.20 -14.83
CA ARG A 58 -18.21 -33.02 -15.65
C ARG A 58 -18.33 -34.42 -15.06
N LYS A 59 -19.54 -34.81 -14.65
CA LYS A 59 -19.88 -36.16 -14.16
C LYS A 59 -20.95 -36.76 -15.08
N GLY A 60 -20.51 -37.38 -16.18
CA GLY A 60 -21.40 -38.03 -17.15
C GLY A 60 -22.25 -37.03 -17.94
N ARG A 61 -23.57 -36.99 -17.68
CA ARG A 61 -24.52 -36.07 -18.35
C ARG A 61 -24.81 -34.79 -17.56
N SER A 62 -24.24 -34.62 -16.37
CA SER A 62 -24.42 -33.44 -15.54
C SER A 62 -23.08 -32.75 -15.23
N ASP A 63 -23.15 -31.43 -15.16
CA ASP A 63 -22.08 -30.58 -14.68
C ASP A 63 -22.43 -30.09 -13.27
N SER A 64 -21.49 -30.17 -12.35
CA SER A 64 -21.68 -29.70 -10.97
C SER A 64 -20.59 -28.72 -10.57
N TYR A 65 -20.98 -27.67 -9.87
CA TYR A 65 -20.02 -26.79 -9.19
C TYR A 65 -19.19 -27.64 -8.23
N ALA A 66 -17.87 -27.45 -8.28
CA ALA A 66 -16.93 -28.19 -7.44
C ALA A 66 -16.22 -27.28 -6.44
N CYS A 67 -15.67 -26.16 -6.92
CA CYS A 67 -14.79 -25.30 -6.14
C CYS A 67 -14.75 -23.87 -6.66
N GLY A 68 -14.21 -22.98 -5.83
CA GLY A 68 -13.78 -21.65 -6.22
C GLY A 68 -12.36 -21.64 -6.82
N GLY A 69 -12.00 -20.48 -7.36
CA GLY A 69 -10.67 -20.19 -7.88
C GLY A 69 -10.41 -18.69 -7.90
N THR A 70 -9.18 -18.31 -8.24
CA THR A 70 -8.77 -16.91 -8.43
C THR A 70 -8.09 -16.74 -9.78
N LEU A 71 -8.61 -15.84 -10.62
CA LEU A 71 -8.01 -15.48 -11.90
C LEU A 71 -6.72 -14.68 -11.66
N LEU A 72 -5.60 -15.18 -12.17
CA LEU A 72 -4.29 -14.54 -12.00
C LEU A 72 -3.90 -13.65 -13.16
N ASN A 73 -4.29 -14.01 -14.38
CA ASN A 73 -4.10 -13.24 -15.62
C ASN A 73 -5.11 -13.75 -16.66
N ALA A 74 -5.02 -13.30 -17.92
CA ALA A 74 -5.97 -13.70 -18.96
C ALA A 74 -6.03 -15.21 -19.23
N ARG A 75 -5.06 -16.01 -18.79
CA ARG A 75 -4.96 -17.45 -19.12
C ARG A 75 -4.91 -18.38 -17.90
N PHE A 76 -4.56 -17.90 -16.72
CA PHE A 76 -4.30 -18.77 -15.57
C PHE A 76 -5.25 -18.51 -14.41
N VAL A 77 -5.84 -19.59 -13.89
CA VAL A 77 -6.66 -19.61 -12.67
C VAL A 77 -5.93 -20.42 -11.59
N MET A 78 -5.83 -19.88 -10.39
CA MET A 78 -5.31 -20.56 -9.21
C MET A 78 -6.44 -21.18 -8.39
N THR A 79 -6.24 -22.40 -7.91
CA THR A 79 -7.20 -23.11 -7.07
C THR A 79 -6.46 -24.12 -6.16
N ALA A 80 -7.21 -24.90 -5.38
CA ALA A 80 -6.65 -25.95 -4.53
C ALA A 80 -6.36 -27.23 -5.35
N ASP A 81 -5.40 -28.04 -4.91
CA ASP A 81 -5.02 -29.28 -5.60
C ASP A 81 -6.12 -30.34 -5.51
N HIS A 82 -6.84 -30.39 -4.39
CA HIS A 82 -7.97 -31.31 -4.25
C HIS A 82 -9.16 -30.96 -5.16
N CYS A 83 -9.28 -29.70 -5.61
CA CYS A 83 -10.34 -29.27 -6.53
C CYS A 83 -10.15 -29.79 -7.97
N VAL A 84 -8.98 -30.35 -8.29
CA VAL A 84 -8.69 -30.98 -9.60
C VAL A 84 -8.61 -32.51 -9.50
N LYS A 85 -9.09 -33.08 -8.40
CA LYS A 85 -9.17 -34.51 -8.15
C LYS A 85 -10.63 -34.96 -8.05
N ASP A 86 -10.88 -36.24 -8.30
CA ASP A 86 -12.17 -36.86 -8.04
C ASP A 86 -12.31 -37.31 -6.57
N ASP A 87 -13.48 -37.87 -6.23
CA ASP A 87 -13.83 -38.29 -4.87
C ASP A 87 -12.89 -39.42 -4.34
N ASN A 88 -12.14 -40.10 -5.22
CA ASN A 88 -11.14 -41.11 -4.86
C ASN A 88 -9.70 -40.54 -4.81
N GLY A 89 -9.53 -39.24 -5.05
CA GLY A 89 -8.24 -38.56 -5.06
C GLY A 89 -7.46 -38.67 -6.37
N PHE A 90 -8.05 -39.23 -7.44
CA PHE A 90 -7.39 -39.30 -8.75
C PHE A 90 -7.51 -37.97 -9.48
N VAL A 91 -6.43 -37.57 -10.15
CA VAL A 91 -6.41 -36.32 -10.94
C VAL A 91 -7.40 -36.42 -12.08
N LEU A 92 -8.28 -35.43 -12.19
CA LEU A 92 -9.23 -35.32 -13.28
C LEU A 92 -8.50 -34.96 -14.58
N SER A 93 -8.93 -35.56 -15.69
CA SER A 93 -8.52 -35.10 -17.02
C SER A 93 -8.97 -33.64 -17.22
N PRO A 94 -8.15 -32.77 -17.87
CA PRO A 94 -8.55 -31.38 -18.16
C PRO A 94 -9.91 -31.25 -18.84
N LYS A 95 -10.29 -32.21 -19.69
CA LYS A 95 -11.60 -32.24 -20.38
C LYS A 95 -12.79 -32.41 -19.43
N ARG A 96 -12.56 -32.83 -18.19
CA ARG A 96 -13.60 -32.94 -17.15
C ARG A 96 -13.74 -31.68 -16.32
N ILE A 97 -12.94 -30.65 -16.57
CA ILE A 97 -12.93 -29.39 -15.83
C ILE A 97 -13.18 -28.24 -16.80
N PHE A 98 -14.11 -27.35 -16.43
CA PHE A 98 -14.25 -26.05 -17.07
C PHE A 98 -14.50 -24.99 -16.01
N VAL A 99 -14.26 -23.73 -16.37
CA VAL A 99 -14.42 -22.60 -15.44
C VAL A 99 -15.41 -21.59 -15.97
N ARG A 100 -16.05 -20.85 -15.07
CA ARG A 100 -16.85 -19.67 -15.36
C ARG A 100 -16.33 -18.46 -14.60
N LEU A 101 -16.07 -17.38 -15.34
CA LEU A 101 -15.62 -16.08 -14.85
C LEU A 101 -16.80 -15.09 -14.89
N GLY A 102 -16.78 -14.05 -14.05
CA GLY A 102 -17.82 -13.00 -14.05
C GLY A 102 -19.16 -13.43 -13.45
N LEU A 103 -19.19 -14.60 -12.80
CA LEU A 103 -20.39 -15.18 -12.19
C LEU A 103 -20.57 -14.65 -10.76
N ASN A 104 -21.82 -14.32 -10.39
CA ASN A 104 -22.19 -13.96 -9.02
C ASN A 104 -23.27 -14.93 -8.46
N ASN A 105 -24.17 -15.43 -9.29
CA ASN A 105 -25.20 -16.40 -8.88
C ASN A 105 -25.07 -17.72 -9.68
N LEU A 106 -24.85 -18.85 -8.99
CA LEU A 106 -24.68 -20.18 -9.59
C LEU A 106 -25.95 -20.71 -10.27
N ASN A 107 -27.13 -20.41 -9.72
CA ASN A 107 -28.41 -20.93 -10.20
C ASN A 107 -29.02 -20.07 -11.31
N THR A 108 -28.71 -18.78 -11.32
CA THR A 108 -29.22 -17.80 -12.29
C THR A 108 -28.07 -17.04 -12.95
N PRO A 109 -27.21 -17.73 -13.72
CA PRO A 109 -26.05 -17.11 -14.36
C PRO A 109 -26.49 -16.05 -15.37
N ASN A 110 -25.97 -14.82 -15.25
CA ASN A 110 -26.13 -13.82 -16.28
C ASN A 110 -25.13 -14.11 -17.42
N LEU A 111 -25.61 -14.75 -18.49
CA LEU A 111 -24.79 -15.18 -19.61
C LEU A 111 -24.12 -14.03 -20.38
N ARG A 112 -24.59 -12.78 -20.24
CA ARG A 112 -23.93 -11.63 -20.88
C ARG A 112 -22.62 -11.23 -20.20
N ASN A 113 -22.51 -11.51 -18.91
CA ASN A 113 -21.37 -11.12 -18.07
C ASN A 113 -20.46 -12.31 -17.75
N THR A 114 -20.90 -13.52 -18.09
CA THR A 114 -20.23 -14.77 -17.74
C THR A 114 -19.38 -15.25 -18.90
N GLN A 115 -18.12 -15.57 -18.65
CA GLN A 115 -17.22 -16.15 -19.65
C GLN A 115 -16.89 -17.59 -19.26
N GLN A 116 -17.16 -18.55 -20.15
CA GLN A 116 -16.86 -19.96 -19.92
C GLN A 116 -15.60 -20.36 -20.70
N HIS A 117 -14.67 -21.03 -20.01
CA HIS A 117 -13.42 -21.50 -20.60
C HIS A 117 -13.17 -22.97 -20.27
N GLU A 118 -12.73 -23.73 -21.27
CA GLU A 118 -12.22 -25.09 -21.06
C GLU A 118 -10.79 -25.04 -20.52
N VAL A 119 -10.40 -26.06 -19.74
CA VAL A 119 -9.04 -26.22 -19.24
C VAL A 119 -8.18 -26.94 -20.27
N LEU A 120 -7.07 -26.31 -20.67
CA LEU A 120 -6.05 -26.89 -21.54
C LEU A 120 -5.13 -27.84 -20.75
N THR A 121 -4.57 -27.32 -19.65
CA THR A 121 -3.60 -28.03 -18.81
C THR A 121 -3.88 -27.78 -17.34
N VAL A 122 -3.65 -28.81 -16.51
CA VAL A 122 -3.66 -28.68 -15.05
C VAL A 122 -2.22 -28.80 -14.55
N HIS A 123 -1.69 -27.72 -14.00
CA HIS A 123 -0.34 -27.67 -13.44
C HIS A 123 -0.42 -27.88 -11.92
N ARG A 124 0.34 -28.84 -11.41
CA ARG A 124 0.32 -29.25 -10.00
C ARG A 124 1.75 -29.26 -9.45
N VAL A 125 1.91 -28.98 -8.16
CA VAL A 125 3.19 -29.17 -7.48
C VAL A 125 3.33 -30.64 -7.12
N PRO A 126 4.40 -31.34 -7.54
CA PRO A 126 4.63 -32.72 -7.12
C PRO A 126 4.66 -32.85 -5.60
N GLU A 127 4.04 -33.90 -5.07
CA GLU A 127 4.15 -34.26 -3.67
C GLU A 127 5.56 -34.81 -3.41
N ALA A 128 6.28 -34.24 -2.43
CA ALA A 128 7.63 -34.67 -2.08
C ALA A 128 7.74 -34.86 -0.56
N ASN A 129 8.38 -35.94 -0.12
CA ASN A 129 8.69 -36.23 1.28
C ASN A 129 7.45 -36.16 2.21
N GLY A 130 6.29 -36.65 1.76
CA GLY A 130 5.05 -36.67 2.55
C GLY A 130 4.38 -35.31 2.76
N LYS A 131 4.85 -34.23 2.12
CA LYS A 131 4.20 -32.91 2.16
C LYS A 131 3.12 -32.84 1.09
N LYS A 132 1.86 -32.68 1.53
CA LYS A 132 0.73 -32.36 0.64
C LYS A 132 0.73 -30.86 0.34
N ASN A 133 0.88 -30.50 -0.93
CA ASN A 133 0.76 -29.12 -1.41
C ASN A 133 -0.63 -28.94 -1.99
N ASP A 134 -1.49 -28.14 -1.34
CA ASP A 134 -2.87 -27.97 -1.80
C ASP A 134 -3.02 -26.71 -2.68
N ILE A 135 -2.38 -26.74 -3.84
CA ILE A 135 -2.41 -25.70 -4.87
C ILE A 135 -2.32 -26.31 -6.28
N ALA A 136 -3.12 -25.78 -7.20
CA ALA A 136 -3.05 -26.08 -8.63
C ALA A 136 -3.26 -24.80 -9.46
N LEU A 137 -2.71 -24.80 -10.68
CA LEU A 137 -2.98 -23.78 -11.71
C LEU A 137 -3.69 -24.43 -12.89
N LEU A 138 -4.82 -23.84 -13.29
CA LEU A 138 -5.55 -24.19 -14.51
C LEU A 138 -5.14 -23.25 -15.61
N GLU A 139 -4.60 -23.80 -16.70
CA GLU A 139 -4.35 -23.05 -17.93
C GLU A 139 -5.60 -23.11 -18.81
N LEU A 140 -6.15 -21.95 -19.13
CA LEU A 140 -7.35 -21.83 -19.97
C LEU A 140 -7.00 -22.03 -21.45
N SER A 141 -7.87 -22.77 -22.13
CA SER A 141 -7.79 -23.01 -23.59
C SER A 141 -7.92 -21.72 -24.41
N THR A 142 -8.66 -20.73 -23.91
CA THR A 142 -8.85 -19.42 -24.52
C THR A 142 -8.62 -18.33 -23.48
N GLU A 143 -8.19 -17.14 -23.93
CA GLU A 143 -7.93 -16.01 -23.04
C GLU A 143 -9.23 -15.35 -22.57
N ALA A 144 -9.32 -15.12 -21.27
CA ALA A 144 -10.35 -14.34 -20.63
C ALA A 144 -10.30 -12.88 -21.11
N GLN A 145 -11.46 -12.33 -21.43
CA GLN A 145 -11.60 -10.95 -21.86
C GLN A 145 -11.84 -10.07 -20.64
N PHE A 146 -11.00 -9.06 -20.42
CA PHE A 146 -11.11 -8.26 -19.20
C PHE A 146 -12.10 -7.12 -19.35
N ASP A 147 -13.15 -7.15 -18.53
CA ASP A 147 -14.22 -6.15 -18.48
C ASP A 147 -14.46 -5.73 -17.01
N GLU A 148 -15.63 -5.22 -16.68
CA GLU A 148 -15.99 -4.84 -15.31
C GLU A 148 -16.30 -6.05 -14.40
N PHE A 149 -16.62 -7.22 -14.97
CA PHE A 149 -16.98 -8.47 -14.29
C PHE A 149 -15.82 -9.47 -14.20
N VAL A 150 -14.85 -9.39 -15.11
CA VAL A 150 -13.69 -10.28 -15.21
C VAL A 150 -12.40 -9.46 -15.18
N GLN A 151 -11.66 -9.56 -14.07
CA GLN A 151 -10.36 -8.91 -13.85
C GLN A 151 -9.46 -9.85 -13.04
N PRO A 152 -8.13 -9.77 -13.17
CA PRO A 152 -7.23 -10.62 -12.39
C PRO A 152 -6.97 -10.05 -10.99
N ALA A 153 -6.72 -10.90 -10.00
CA ALA A 153 -6.19 -10.51 -8.70
C ALA A 153 -4.67 -10.39 -8.75
N CYS A 154 -4.09 -9.54 -7.90
CA CYS A 154 -2.64 -9.53 -7.73
C CYS A 154 -2.21 -10.71 -6.87
N VAL A 155 -1.07 -11.31 -7.18
CA VAL A 155 -0.48 -12.37 -6.34
C VAL A 155 0.41 -11.72 -5.28
N ASN A 156 0.15 -12.02 -4.01
CA ASN A 156 1.03 -11.56 -2.94
C ASN A 156 2.38 -12.28 -3.01
N HIS A 157 3.47 -11.52 -3.02
CA HIS A 157 4.85 -12.02 -2.96
C HIS A 157 5.56 -11.62 -1.66
N GLU A 158 4.89 -10.91 -0.76
CA GLU A 158 5.49 -10.44 0.49
C GLU A 158 5.23 -11.43 1.65
N PRO A 159 6.27 -11.84 2.40
CA PRO A 159 6.17 -12.83 3.46
C PRO A 159 5.43 -12.35 4.73
N ALA A 160 5.27 -11.03 4.90
CA ALA A 160 4.57 -10.45 6.04
C ALA A 160 3.13 -10.03 5.65
N ILE A 161 2.14 -10.69 6.26
CA ILE A 161 0.73 -10.28 6.22
C ILE A 161 0.24 -10.15 7.67
N THR A 162 1.10 -9.66 8.56
CA THR A 162 0.77 -9.52 9.97
C THR A 162 -0.05 -8.26 10.16
N GLY A 163 -1.25 -8.39 10.73
CA GLY A 163 -2.09 -7.24 11.13
C GLY A 163 -3.16 -6.78 10.12
N LEU A 164 -3.25 -7.37 8.92
CA LEU A 164 -4.32 -7.06 7.96
C LEU A 164 -5.43 -8.11 8.01
N LEU A 165 -6.69 -7.66 8.07
CA LEU A 165 -7.85 -8.55 7.91
C LEU A 165 -7.93 -9.04 6.46
N GLY A 166 -8.04 -10.35 6.29
CA GLY A 166 -8.27 -10.98 4.99
C GLY A 166 -9.76 -11.06 4.66
N THR A 167 -10.10 -11.14 3.38
CA THR A 167 -11.46 -11.37 2.89
C THR A 167 -11.50 -12.69 2.12
N ALA A 168 -12.18 -13.68 2.68
CA ALA A 168 -12.45 -14.95 2.02
C ALA A 168 -13.72 -14.82 1.17
N VAL A 169 -13.74 -15.46 0.00
CA VAL A 169 -14.79 -15.32 -1.00
C VAL A 169 -15.12 -16.69 -1.60
N GLY A 170 -16.40 -17.03 -1.70
CA GLY A 170 -16.85 -18.31 -2.25
C GLY A 170 -18.36 -18.55 -2.21
N TRP A 171 -18.78 -19.69 -2.77
CA TRP A 171 -20.17 -20.17 -2.82
C TRP A 171 -20.42 -21.36 -1.89
N GLY A 172 -19.59 -21.53 -0.87
CA GLY A 172 -19.66 -22.66 0.03
C GLY A 172 -20.97 -22.75 0.81
N PHE A 173 -21.07 -23.84 1.57
CA PHE A 173 -22.22 -24.11 2.42
C PHE A 173 -22.38 -23.05 3.50
N THR A 174 -23.61 -22.62 3.70
CA THR A 174 -23.98 -21.57 4.67
C THR A 174 -24.45 -22.17 5.99
N GLU A 175 -24.88 -21.33 6.92
CA GLU A 175 -25.48 -21.75 8.20
C GLU A 175 -26.74 -22.61 8.06
N SER A 176 -27.39 -22.60 6.88
CA SER A 176 -28.51 -23.49 6.57
C SER A 176 -28.08 -24.86 6.03
N ASP A 177 -26.77 -25.15 6.01
CA ASP A 177 -26.19 -26.38 5.45
C ASP A 177 -26.55 -26.59 3.97
N GLU A 178 -26.78 -25.49 3.25
CA GLU A 178 -27.02 -25.45 1.80
C GLU A 178 -25.93 -24.64 1.08
N LEU A 179 -25.57 -25.10 -0.13
CA LEU A 179 -24.65 -24.40 -1.02
C LEU A 179 -25.23 -23.02 -1.37
N SER A 180 -24.44 -21.97 -1.16
CA SER A 180 -24.91 -20.62 -1.46
C SER A 180 -25.08 -20.41 -2.97
N PRO A 181 -26.27 -20.02 -3.46
CA PRO A 181 -26.44 -19.67 -4.86
C PRO A 181 -25.72 -18.36 -5.19
N VAL A 182 -25.63 -17.42 -4.26
CA VAL A 182 -25.01 -16.09 -4.43
C VAL A 182 -23.59 -16.11 -3.87
N LEU A 183 -22.66 -15.44 -4.53
CA LEU A 183 -21.27 -15.36 -4.07
C LEU A 183 -21.23 -14.59 -2.76
N LYS A 184 -20.63 -15.17 -1.73
CA LYS A 184 -20.49 -14.56 -0.40
C LYS A 184 -19.05 -14.17 -0.13
N ALA A 185 -18.87 -13.19 0.73
CA ALA A 185 -17.57 -12.79 1.24
C ALA A 185 -17.60 -12.62 2.76
N THR A 186 -16.48 -12.84 3.42
CA THR A 186 -16.36 -12.66 4.87
C THR A 186 -14.97 -12.22 5.29
N ARG A 187 -14.89 -11.41 6.36
CA ARG A 187 -13.62 -10.96 6.94
C ARG A 187 -13.04 -12.00 7.89
N MET A 188 -11.76 -12.29 7.75
CA MET A 188 -11.01 -13.26 8.55
C MET A 188 -9.82 -12.57 9.23
N PRO A 189 -9.48 -12.96 10.48
CA PRO A 189 -8.34 -12.40 11.17
C PRO A 189 -7.02 -12.83 10.50
N PRO A 190 -5.94 -12.05 10.65
CA PRO A 190 -4.62 -12.43 10.15
C PRO A 190 -4.15 -13.76 10.77
N TRP A 191 -3.27 -14.47 10.05
CA TRP A 191 -2.75 -15.77 10.48
C TRP A 191 -2.16 -15.74 11.90
N THR A 192 -2.65 -16.60 12.78
CA THR A 192 -2.05 -16.88 14.08
C THR A 192 -1.63 -18.35 14.13
N VAL A 193 -0.34 -18.61 13.84
CA VAL A 193 0.46 -19.81 14.17
C VAL A 193 -0.03 -21.18 13.65
N PRO A 194 0.79 -22.00 12.94
CA PRO A 194 1.90 -21.71 12.04
C PRO A 194 1.40 -21.58 10.59
N ARG A 195 1.60 -20.40 9.98
CA ARG A 195 1.59 -20.05 8.53
C ARG A 195 0.48 -20.57 7.58
N SER A 196 -0.59 -21.21 8.07
CA SER A 196 -1.61 -21.81 7.19
C SER A 196 -3.02 -21.87 7.79
N ALA A 197 -3.32 -21.15 8.88
CA ALA A 197 -4.64 -21.18 9.52
C ALA A 197 -5.17 -19.77 9.78
N ALA A 198 -6.44 -19.52 9.43
CA ALA A 198 -7.15 -18.28 9.73
C ALA A 198 -8.61 -18.60 10.12
N GLY A 199 -9.19 -17.79 11.00
CA GLY A 199 -10.58 -17.94 11.41
C GLY A 199 -10.80 -17.44 12.83
N TYR A 200 -12.05 -17.10 13.14
CA TYR A 200 -12.44 -16.82 14.51
C TYR A 200 -13.02 -18.10 15.13
N THR A 201 -12.47 -18.52 16.27
CA THR A 201 -12.98 -19.69 17.03
C THR A 201 -14.29 -19.40 17.77
N ASN A 202 -14.80 -18.18 17.70
CA ASN A 202 -16.06 -17.77 18.33
C ASN A 202 -17.29 -17.96 17.43
N GLY A 203 -17.14 -18.58 16.25
CA GLY A 203 -18.25 -18.83 15.33
C GLY A 203 -18.76 -17.61 14.57
N SER A 204 -18.07 -16.47 14.63
CA SER A 204 -18.55 -15.22 13.99
C SER A 204 -18.46 -15.23 12.47
N THR A 205 -17.51 -15.98 11.90
CA THR A 205 -17.31 -16.14 10.45
C THR A 205 -16.58 -17.45 10.16
N ALA A 206 -16.99 -18.18 9.13
CA ALA A 206 -16.33 -19.40 8.67
C ALA A 206 -16.31 -19.48 7.13
N VAL A 207 -15.44 -20.34 6.60
CA VAL A 207 -15.54 -20.88 5.24
C VAL A 207 -15.97 -22.34 5.34
N CYS A 208 -16.56 -22.89 4.28
CA CYS A 208 -17.01 -24.26 4.27
C CYS A 208 -16.79 -24.96 2.91
N ASN A 209 -17.21 -26.22 2.81
CA ASN A 209 -17.20 -27.01 1.58
C ASN A 209 -17.86 -26.20 0.47
N GLY A 210 -17.22 -26.22 -0.71
CA GLY A 210 -17.60 -25.35 -1.83
C GLY A 210 -16.90 -23.98 -1.84
N ASP A 211 -16.32 -23.50 -0.74
CA ASP A 211 -15.42 -22.33 -0.78
C ASP A 211 -13.98 -22.71 -1.17
N SER A 212 -13.64 -24.01 -1.09
CA SER A 212 -12.32 -24.54 -1.43
C SER A 212 -11.81 -24.06 -2.78
N GLY A 213 -10.52 -23.77 -2.84
CA GLY A 213 -9.87 -23.18 -4.02
C GLY A 213 -10.10 -21.68 -4.19
N GLY A 214 -11.09 -21.10 -3.51
CA GLY A 214 -11.29 -19.65 -3.43
C GLY A 214 -10.14 -18.94 -2.73
N GLY A 215 -9.92 -17.67 -3.07
CA GLY A 215 -8.83 -16.88 -2.52
C GLY A 215 -9.18 -16.20 -1.19
N LEU A 216 -8.20 -16.13 -0.28
CA LEU A 216 -8.14 -15.15 0.79
C LEU A 216 -7.46 -13.90 0.26
N HIS A 217 -8.14 -12.76 0.29
CA HIS A 217 -7.66 -11.51 -0.31
C HIS A 217 -7.38 -10.44 0.74
N VAL A 218 -6.30 -9.68 0.57
CA VAL A 218 -6.03 -8.47 1.35
C VAL A 218 -6.00 -7.27 0.42
N LYS A 219 -6.56 -6.15 0.89
CA LYS A 219 -6.53 -4.88 0.16
C LYS A 219 -5.32 -4.07 0.62
N ARG A 220 -4.44 -3.69 -0.31
CA ARG A 220 -3.30 -2.79 -0.07
C ARG A 220 -3.39 -1.63 -1.05
N GLY A 221 -3.57 -0.42 -0.53
CA GLY A 221 -3.88 0.75 -1.35
C GLY A 221 -5.18 0.56 -2.16
N SER A 222 -5.10 0.67 -3.48
CA SER A 222 -6.22 0.43 -4.42
C SER A 222 -6.37 -1.03 -4.85
N ALA A 223 -5.37 -1.89 -4.59
CA ALA A 223 -5.30 -3.22 -5.19
C ALA A 223 -5.57 -4.35 -4.18
N TRP A 224 -6.19 -5.41 -4.68
CA TRP A 224 -6.47 -6.63 -3.96
C TRP A 224 -5.47 -7.72 -4.31
N PHE A 225 -4.89 -8.30 -3.28
CA PHE A 225 -3.88 -9.34 -3.38
C PHE A 225 -4.43 -10.66 -2.84
N VAL A 226 -4.35 -11.73 -3.62
CA VAL A 226 -4.57 -13.08 -3.13
C VAL A 226 -3.35 -13.53 -2.32
N VAL A 227 -3.59 -13.85 -1.06
CA VAL A 227 -2.56 -14.23 -0.07
C VAL A 227 -2.65 -15.68 0.36
N GLY A 228 -3.82 -16.28 0.21
CA GLY A 228 -4.08 -17.66 0.59
C GLY A 228 -5.11 -18.31 -0.33
N ILE A 229 -5.11 -19.64 -0.35
CA ILE A 229 -6.12 -20.46 -1.03
C ILE A 229 -6.87 -21.23 0.04
N ILE A 230 -8.20 -21.18 0.04
CA ILE A 230 -9.03 -21.95 0.96
C ILE A 230 -8.80 -23.44 0.69
N SER A 231 -8.26 -24.16 1.68
CA SER A 231 -7.80 -25.54 1.53
C SER A 231 -8.77 -26.52 2.21
N PHE A 232 -8.81 -26.54 3.54
CA PHE A 232 -9.71 -27.43 4.27
C PHE A 232 -10.25 -26.80 5.55
N THR A 233 -11.38 -27.33 6.00
CA THR A 233 -12.06 -26.91 7.23
C THR A 233 -12.28 -28.13 8.12
N THR A 234 -12.39 -27.92 9.42
CA THR A 234 -12.67 -29.02 10.35
C THR A 234 -14.11 -29.52 10.13
N PRO A 235 -14.32 -30.83 9.91
CA PRO A 235 -15.68 -31.40 9.85
C PRO A 235 -16.42 -31.20 11.18
N ARG A 236 -17.75 -31.06 11.11
CA ARG A 236 -18.63 -30.93 12.28
C ARG A 236 -18.68 -32.21 13.10
N ASP A 237 -18.84 -33.35 12.42
CA ASP A 237 -18.92 -34.70 13.00
C ASP A 237 -18.18 -35.71 12.11
N ALA A 238 -17.80 -36.87 12.65
CA ALA A 238 -17.02 -37.90 11.96
C ALA A 238 -17.67 -38.43 10.67
N ASP A 239 -19.00 -38.37 10.58
CA ASP A 239 -19.82 -38.86 9.46
C ASP A 239 -20.41 -37.72 8.62
N SER A 240 -20.03 -36.46 8.86
CA SER A 240 -20.62 -35.29 8.21
C SER A 240 -19.62 -34.55 7.33
N ASN A 241 -20.04 -34.25 6.10
CA ASN A 241 -19.35 -33.34 5.18
C ASN A 241 -19.75 -31.87 5.44
N LEU A 242 -20.23 -31.52 6.64
CA LEU A 242 -20.55 -30.14 7.00
C LEU A 242 -19.46 -29.56 7.87
N CYS A 243 -19.18 -28.26 7.70
CA CYS A 243 -18.05 -27.63 8.36
C CYS A 243 -18.43 -27.14 9.75
N ARG A 244 -17.40 -27.11 10.60
CA ARG A 244 -17.47 -26.57 11.95
C ARG A 244 -17.19 -25.06 11.93
N VAL A 245 -18.21 -24.26 12.20
CA VAL A 245 -18.17 -22.79 12.10
C VAL A 245 -17.36 -22.11 13.23
N ASP A 246 -17.13 -22.79 14.35
CA ASP A 246 -16.33 -22.34 15.51
C ASP A 246 -14.89 -22.86 15.48
N SER A 247 -14.37 -23.22 14.30
CA SER A 247 -13.01 -23.74 14.12
C SER A 247 -12.16 -22.89 13.17
N TYR A 248 -10.85 -23.08 13.20
CA TYR A 248 -9.96 -22.49 12.20
C TYR A 248 -10.15 -23.16 10.84
N ALA A 249 -10.07 -22.35 9.78
CA ALA A 249 -9.94 -22.83 8.42
C ALA A 249 -8.47 -22.81 7.99
N ALA A 250 -8.06 -23.82 7.25
CA ALA A 250 -6.71 -23.92 6.71
C ALA A 250 -6.63 -23.28 5.32
N PHE A 251 -5.56 -22.52 5.11
CA PHE A 251 -5.26 -21.84 3.86
C PHE A 251 -3.87 -22.25 3.37
N THR A 252 -3.75 -22.56 2.09
CA THR A 252 -2.44 -22.66 1.43
C THR A 252 -1.85 -21.26 1.30
N ASN A 253 -0.65 -21.04 1.87
CA ASN A 253 0.05 -19.76 1.78
C ASN A 253 0.63 -19.55 0.37
N VAL A 254 0.06 -18.60 -0.37
CA VAL A 254 0.42 -18.33 -1.79
C VAL A 254 1.88 -17.91 -1.94
N VAL A 255 2.42 -17.15 -0.98
CA VAL A 255 3.80 -16.61 -1.04
C VAL A 255 4.83 -17.70 -1.17
N VAL A 256 4.61 -18.84 -0.49
CA VAL A 256 5.50 -20.01 -0.53
C VAL A 256 5.63 -20.57 -1.96
N PHE A 257 4.58 -20.43 -2.76
CA PHE A 257 4.50 -20.98 -4.10
C PHE A 257 4.76 -19.96 -5.21
N VAL A 258 5.03 -18.70 -4.90
CA VAL A 258 5.30 -17.65 -5.92
C VAL A 258 6.42 -18.05 -6.91
N PRO A 259 7.55 -18.64 -6.49
CA PRO A 259 8.56 -19.10 -7.45
C PRO A 259 8.02 -20.14 -8.43
N TRP A 260 7.22 -21.09 -7.95
CA TRP A 260 6.58 -22.11 -8.79
C TRP A 260 5.51 -21.50 -9.69
N ILE A 261 4.66 -20.61 -9.17
CA ILE A 261 3.64 -19.90 -9.95
C ILE A 261 4.31 -19.18 -11.13
N ARG A 262 5.37 -18.39 -10.87
CA ARG A 262 6.13 -17.68 -11.92
C ARG A 262 6.74 -18.63 -12.95
N SER A 263 7.21 -19.81 -12.53
CA SER A 263 7.75 -20.81 -13.46
C SER A 263 6.73 -21.35 -14.46
N VAL A 264 5.44 -21.33 -14.10
CA VAL A 264 4.32 -21.79 -14.94
C VAL A 264 3.69 -20.65 -15.73
N VAL A 265 3.38 -19.53 -15.05
CA VAL A 265 2.60 -18.42 -15.63
C VAL A 265 3.46 -17.36 -16.32
N GLY A 266 4.78 -17.40 -16.13
CA GLY A 266 5.70 -16.34 -16.56
C GLY A 266 5.60 -15.10 -15.66
N SER A 267 5.44 -13.92 -16.27
CA SER A 267 5.28 -12.65 -15.56
C SER A 267 3.89 -12.57 -14.92
N LEU A 268 3.85 -12.27 -13.62
CA LEU A 268 2.61 -11.96 -12.92
C LEU A 268 2.21 -10.49 -13.16
N PRO A 269 0.91 -10.19 -13.30
CA PRO A 269 0.46 -8.82 -13.40
C PRO A 269 0.77 -8.03 -12.12
N GLU A 270 1.01 -6.73 -12.29
CA GLU A 270 1.33 -5.82 -11.18
C GLU A 270 0.12 -4.96 -10.84
N ALA A 271 0.02 -4.58 -9.57
CA ALA A 271 -1.02 -3.65 -9.13
C ALA A 271 -0.81 -2.31 -9.84
N SER A 272 -1.83 -1.79 -10.53
CA SER A 272 -1.78 -0.39 -10.97
C SER A 272 -1.93 0.48 -9.74
N SER A 273 -0.83 1.04 -9.27
CA SER A 273 -0.92 2.19 -8.38
C SER A 273 -1.09 3.43 -9.26
N ASP A 274 -2.08 4.28 -8.94
CA ASP A 274 -2.20 5.62 -9.51
C ASP A 274 -1.06 6.55 -8.99
N GLU A 275 -0.08 6.01 -8.27
CA GLU A 275 1.02 6.80 -7.73
C GLU A 275 1.97 7.17 -8.87
N ARG A 276 2.06 8.47 -9.12
CA ARG A 276 3.07 9.05 -10.00
C ARG A 276 4.17 9.62 -9.16
N TYR A 277 5.40 9.27 -9.51
CA TYR A 277 6.59 9.84 -8.91
C TYR A 277 7.15 10.94 -9.81
N HIS A 278 7.74 11.94 -9.18
CA HIS A 278 8.44 13.04 -9.84
C HIS A 278 9.81 13.20 -9.19
N ILE A 279 10.87 13.19 -9.99
CA ILE A 279 12.25 13.34 -9.50
C ILE A 279 12.73 14.77 -9.78
N SER A 280 13.35 15.41 -8.80
CA SER A 280 13.89 16.77 -8.97
C SER A 280 14.94 16.85 -10.09
N SER A 281 15.08 18.03 -10.68
CA SER A 281 16.11 18.30 -11.69
C SER A 281 17.50 18.58 -11.09
N THR A 282 17.55 18.93 -9.80
CA THR A 282 18.76 19.28 -9.06
C THR A 282 18.85 18.46 -7.79
N GLU A 283 20.07 18.28 -7.30
CA GLU A 283 20.34 17.71 -5.99
C GLU A 283 20.02 18.74 -4.90
N LEU A 284 19.50 18.25 -3.78
CA LEU A 284 18.97 19.01 -2.65
C LEU A 284 19.35 18.27 -1.37
N ASN A 285 19.51 18.98 -0.26
CA ASN A 285 19.51 18.31 1.04
C ASN A 285 18.11 17.77 1.38
N TRP A 286 18.00 16.93 2.42
CA TRP A 286 16.72 16.27 2.71
C TRP A 286 15.61 17.27 3.03
N PHE A 287 15.91 18.34 3.78
CA PHE A 287 14.94 19.37 4.11
C PHE A 287 14.50 20.16 2.86
N GLU A 288 15.44 20.53 1.99
CA GLU A 288 15.15 21.15 0.70
C GLU A 288 14.30 20.23 -0.20
N ALA A 289 14.55 18.92 -0.17
CA ALA A 289 13.77 17.93 -0.91
C ALA A 289 12.31 17.86 -0.42
N VAL A 290 12.11 17.86 0.90
CA VAL A 290 10.78 17.92 1.52
C VAL A 290 10.01 19.16 1.06
N GLU A 291 10.64 20.34 1.17
CA GLU A 291 10.06 21.59 0.73
C GLU A 291 9.78 21.63 -0.78
N TYR A 292 10.72 21.11 -1.59
CA TYR A 292 10.59 21.03 -3.04
C TYR A 292 9.32 20.26 -3.44
N CYS A 293 9.05 19.12 -2.80
CA CYS A 293 7.84 18.36 -3.06
C CYS A 293 6.58 19.12 -2.63
N HIS A 294 6.60 19.77 -1.46
CA HIS A 294 5.44 20.51 -0.96
C HIS A 294 5.10 21.75 -1.80
N ARG A 295 6.10 22.51 -2.27
CA ARG A 295 5.89 23.66 -3.17
C ARG A 295 5.19 23.29 -4.47
N ARG A 296 5.28 22.02 -4.88
CA ARG A 296 4.65 21.48 -6.10
C ARG A 296 3.26 20.89 -5.84
N GLY A 297 2.73 21.04 -4.62
CA GLY A 297 1.49 20.39 -4.20
C GLY A 297 1.60 18.86 -4.05
N MET A 298 2.82 18.33 -4.07
CA MET A 298 3.13 16.92 -3.92
C MET A 298 3.50 16.61 -2.46
N GLN A 299 4.01 15.41 -2.22
CA GLN A 299 4.66 15.03 -0.96
C GLN A 299 5.91 14.19 -1.26
N PRO A 300 6.92 14.16 -0.40
CA PRO A 300 8.02 13.20 -0.51
C PRO A 300 7.52 11.75 -0.61
N ALA A 301 8.26 10.91 -1.34
CA ALA A 301 7.86 9.54 -1.64
C ALA A 301 7.80 8.66 -0.38
N ILE A 302 6.75 7.83 -0.32
CA ILE A 302 6.44 6.85 0.73
C ILE A 302 6.48 5.47 0.08
N LEU A 303 7.61 4.78 0.23
CA LEU A 303 7.82 3.44 -0.32
C LEU A 303 7.56 2.39 0.76
N ASP A 304 6.29 2.24 1.15
CA ASP A 304 5.83 1.36 2.25
C ASP A 304 5.43 -0.06 1.80
N SER A 305 5.74 -0.42 0.55
CA SER A 305 5.54 -1.77 0.00
C SER A 305 6.45 -2.02 -1.21
N GLN A 306 6.66 -3.30 -1.55
CA GLN A 306 7.49 -3.69 -2.69
C GLN A 306 6.96 -3.10 -4.01
N ALA A 307 5.64 -3.07 -4.18
CA ALA A 307 5.02 -2.51 -5.38
C ALA A 307 5.35 -1.02 -5.58
N LYS A 308 5.32 -0.22 -4.50
CA LYS A 308 5.69 1.20 -4.56
C LYS A 308 7.17 1.38 -4.84
N HIS A 309 7.99 0.56 -4.20
CA HIS A 309 9.43 0.53 -4.45
C HIS A 309 9.74 0.23 -5.91
N ASP A 310 9.17 -0.83 -6.50
CA ASP A 310 9.40 -1.20 -7.89
C ASP A 310 8.95 -0.09 -8.86
N MET A 311 7.84 0.59 -8.54
CA MET A 311 7.38 1.75 -9.31
C MET A 311 8.35 2.94 -9.24
N ALA A 312 8.82 3.29 -8.05
CA ALA A 312 9.83 4.32 -7.87
C ALA A 312 11.12 3.97 -8.63
N VAL A 313 11.55 2.72 -8.58
CA VAL A 313 12.73 2.24 -9.32
C VAL A 313 12.54 2.39 -10.82
N ARG A 314 11.37 2.03 -11.37
CA ARG A 314 11.09 2.24 -12.81
C ARG A 314 11.17 3.71 -13.21
N GLU A 315 10.57 4.60 -12.43
CA GLU A 315 10.60 6.04 -12.68
C GLU A 315 12.04 6.58 -12.60
N ALA A 316 12.81 6.11 -11.63
CA ALA A 316 14.21 6.46 -11.46
C ALA A 316 15.08 5.95 -12.63
N GLN A 317 14.90 4.70 -13.05
CA GLN A 317 15.59 4.11 -14.19
C GLN A 317 15.27 4.82 -15.51
N ALA A 318 14.02 5.27 -15.69
CA ALA A 318 13.57 6.01 -16.86
C ALA A 318 14.29 7.35 -17.05
N THR A 319 14.85 7.92 -15.98
CA THR A 319 15.69 9.13 -16.08
C THR A 319 17.03 8.90 -16.76
N GLY A 320 17.53 7.66 -16.75
CA GLY A 320 18.86 7.29 -17.25
C GLY A 320 20.04 7.77 -16.41
N ARG A 321 19.81 8.51 -15.31
CA ARG A 321 20.88 9.13 -14.50
C ARG A 321 21.79 8.11 -13.80
N GLN A 322 21.30 6.91 -13.55
CA GLN A 322 22.07 5.81 -12.99
C GLN A 322 23.25 5.35 -13.87
N SER A 323 23.29 5.75 -15.16
CA SER A 323 24.38 5.35 -16.06
C SER A 323 25.76 5.88 -15.66
N SER A 324 25.82 6.91 -14.80
CA SER A 324 27.08 7.47 -14.28
C SER A 324 27.60 6.77 -13.01
N GLY A 325 27.00 5.65 -12.60
CA GLY A 325 27.45 4.85 -11.45
C GLY A 325 26.56 5.06 -10.23
N PHE A 326 26.81 6.11 -9.44
CA PHE A 326 26.00 6.44 -8.27
C PHE A 326 24.76 7.25 -8.67
N PHE A 327 23.61 6.85 -8.13
CA PHE A 327 22.38 7.63 -8.18
C PHE A 327 21.59 7.45 -6.88
N GLY A 328 21.31 8.55 -6.20
CA GLY A 328 20.60 8.54 -4.92
C GLY A 328 19.41 9.47 -4.91
N LEU A 329 18.36 9.04 -4.20
CA LEU A 329 17.09 9.73 -4.10
C LEU A 329 16.68 9.89 -2.64
N TRP A 330 16.24 11.07 -2.26
CA TRP A 330 15.61 11.31 -0.96
C TRP A 330 14.18 10.75 -0.93
N LEU A 331 13.87 10.02 0.14
CA LEU A 331 12.52 9.55 0.48
C LEU A 331 11.94 10.36 1.65
N GLY A 332 10.64 10.19 1.94
CA GLY A 332 9.90 11.01 2.90
C GLY A 332 10.05 10.63 4.38
N ALA A 333 10.93 9.70 4.74
CA ALA A 333 11.09 9.25 6.12
C ALA A 333 12.44 9.65 6.72
N SER A 334 12.42 9.80 8.05
CA SER A 334 13.60 10.08 8.87
C SER A 334 13.39 9.50 10.27
N ASP A 335 14.44 9.42 11.06
CA ASP A 335 14.39 9.11 12.50
C ASP A 335 14.87 10.31 13.36
N LEU A 336 14.90 11.52 12.79
CA LEU A 336 15.25 12.78 13.46
C LEU A 336 14.49 13.04 14.78
N ALA A 337 13.25 12.54 14.88
CA ALA A 337 12.45 12.64 16.11
C ALA A 337 12.97 11.73 17.22
N LYS A 338 13.42 10.53 16.85
CA LYS A 338 13.90 9.51 17.77
C LYS A 338 14.76 8.50 17.03
N ASP A 339 16.04 8.44 17.41
CA ASP A 339 17.03 7.53 16.84
C ASP A 339 16.50 6.10 16.66
N ARG A 340 16.73 5.54 15.47
CA ARG A 340 16.30 4.21 15.01
C ARG A 340 14.79 4.01 14.89
N SER A 341 14.00 5.06 15.02
CA SER A 341 12.54 5.01 14.86
C SER A 341 12.10 5.80 13.63
N TYR A 342 12.31 5.22 12.45
CA TYR A 342 11.94 5.85 11.18
C TYR A 342 10.43 6.06 11.03
N VAL A 343 10.04 7.28 10.67
CA VAL A 343 8.64 7.69 10.47
C VAL A 343 8.51 8.42 9.15
N TRP A 344 7.45 8.09 8.40
CA TRP A 344 7.05 8.86 7.21
C TRP A 344 6.55 10.22 7.66
N GLN A 345 7.34 11.27 7.42
CA GLN A 345 7.11 12.59 7.99
C GLN A 345 5.69 13.09 7.72
N GLN A 346 5.14 12.85 6.51
CA GLN A 346 3.86 13.40 6.06
C GLN A 346 2.64 12.69 6.64
N THR A 347 2.78 11.43 7.05
CA THR A 347 1.68 10.66 7.66
C THR A 347 1.84 10.50 9.17
N GLY A 348 3.05 10.71 9.69
CA GLY A 348 3.41 10.38 11.07
C GLY A 348 3.35 8.88 11.37
N ALA A 349 3.27 8.03 10.33
CA ALA A 349 3.21 6.57 10.45
C ALA A 349 4.63 5.98 10.50
N PRO A 350 4.85 4.96 11.36
CA PRO A 350 6.15 4.28 11.41
C PRO A 350 6.44 3.56 10.08
N VAL A 351 7.73 3.47 9.73
CA VAL A 351 8.19 2.66 8.60
C VAL A 351 8.12 1.19 9.00
N LEU A 352 7.08 0.49 8.55
CA LEU A 352 6.87 -0.94 8.81
C LEU A 352 7.49 -1.85 7.74
N TRP A 353 7.80 -1.28 6.58
CA TRP A 353 8.41 -1.96 5.45
C TRP A 353 9.36 -1.01 4.73
N ALA A 354 10.55 -1.50 4.40
CA ALA A 354 11.51 -0.89 3.50
C ALA A 354 12.47 -1.99 3.02
N LYS A 355 13.03 -1.83 1.80
CA LYS A 355 14.04 -2.72 1.25
C LYS A 355 15.43 -2.23 1.67
N TRP A 356 15.74 -2.33 2.97
CA TRP A 356 17.04 -1.93 3.53
C TRP A 356 18.19 -2.72 2.91
N SER A 357 19.29 -2.03 2.60
CA SER A 357 20.55 -2.68 2.25
C SER A 357 21.12 -3.46 3.44
N ALA A 358 22.03 -4.39 3.16
CA ALA A 358 22.66 -5.19 4.19
C ALA A 358 23.50 -4.31 5.13
N GLY A 359 23.12 -4.27 6.41
CA GLY A 359 23.79 -3.45 7.43
C GLY A 359 23.06 -2.15 7.78
N GLU A 360 21.98 -1.84 7.08
CA GLU A 360 21.21 -0.62 7.26
C GLU A 360 19.91 -0.83 8.06
N PRO A 361 19.41 0.21 8.76
CA PRO A 361 20.03 1.52 8.95
C PRO A 361 21.26 1.48 9.87
N SER A 362 22.30 2.25 9.54
CA SER A 362 23.61 2.21 10.23
C SER A 362 23.69 3.10 11.48
N GLY A 363 22.72 4.01 11.67
CA GLY A 363 22.57 4.85 12.86
C GLY A 363 23.32 6.19 12.76
N PRO A 364 23.42 6.98 13.86
CA PRO A 364 23.91 8.35 13.80
C PRO A 364 25.31 8.48 13.18
N PRO A 365 25.56 9.49 12.33
CA PRO A 365 24.75 10.69 12.08
C PRO A 365 23.70 10.56 10.95
N GLU A 366 23.42 9.34 10.49
CA GLU A 366 22.53 9.09 9.37
C GLU A 366 21.07 9.02 9.85
N HIS A 367 20.26 9.99 9.44
CA HIS A 367 18.90 10.13 9.95
C HIS A 367 17.82 10.21 8.87
N CYS A 368 18.21 10.40 7.61
CA CYS A 368 17.29 10.67 6.51
C CYS A 368 17.30 9.51 5.51
N MET A 369 16.11 9.00 5.17
CA MET A 369 15.96 7.79 4.37
C MET A 369 16.16 8.09 2.88
N THR A 370 16.90 7.21 2.21
CA THR A 370 17.25 7.31 0.79
C THR A 370 16.86 6.04 0.01
N LEU A 371 16.88 6.14 -1.32
CA LEU A 371 16.92 5.02 -2.25
C LEU A 371 18.18 5.14 -3.11
N TYR A 372 19.09 4.17 -3.01
CA TYR A 372 20.38 4.17 -3.70
C TYR A 372 20.48 3.12 -4.78
N TYR A 373 21.06 3.53 -5.90
CA TYR A 373 21.70 2.67 -6.88
C TYR A 373 23.20 2.98 -6.87
N TRP A 374 24.01 2.03 -6.42
CA TRP A 374 25.46 2.14 -6.37
C TRP A 374 26.12 0.75 -6.53
N PRO A 375 26.33 0.29 -7.78
CA PRO A 375 26.84 -1.04 -8.06
C PRO A 375 28.18 -1.36 -7.40
N ASP A 376 29.11 -0.38 -7.36
CA ASP A 376 30.44 -0.55 -6.74
C ASP A 376 30.37 -0.84 -5.23
N ARG A 377 29.27 -0.45 -4.59
CA ARG A 377 28.98 -0.66 -3.17
C ARG A 377 27.88 -1.69 -2.94
N GLN A 378 27.48 -2.42 -3.99
CA GLN A 378 26.44 -3.46 -3.96
C GLN A 378 25.03 -2.95 -3.62
N PHE A 379 24.74 -1.66 -3.81
CA PHE A 379 23.38 -1.13 -3.73
C PHE A 379 22.68 -1.29 -5.08
N ASP A 380 21.64 -2.13 -5.15
CA ASP A 380 20.78 -2.27 -6.32
C ASP A 380 19.35 -1.84 -6.02
N TRP A 381 19.15 -0.52 -6.05
CA TRP A 381 17.89 0.13 -5.67
C TRP A 381 17.47 -0.33 -4.28
N GLU A 382 18.26 0.04 -3.28
CA GLU A 382 18.05 -0.35 -1.89
C GLU A 382 17.99 0.87 -0.99
N THR A 383 17.32 0.72 0.14
CA THR A 383 17.16 1.80 1.11
C THR A 383 18.43 1.92 1.95
N ASN A 384 18.89 3.15 2.12
CA ASN A 384 19.94 3.55 3.05
C ASN A 384 19.41 4.68 3.95
N ASP A 385 20.03 4.90 5.09
CA ASP A 385 19.99 6.19 5.77
C ASP A 385 21.23 7.03 5.39
N ALA A 386 21.11 8.35 5.44
CA ALA A 386 22.23 9.23 5.14
C ALA A 386 22.17 10.49 6.00
N PRO A 387 23.31 11.20 6.18
CA PRO A 387 23.29 12.52 6.79
C PRO A 387 22.36 13.44 6.00
N CYS A 388 21.43 14.09 6.70
CA CYS A 388 20.35 14.86 6.07
C CYS A 388 20.83 16.08 5.25
N ASP A 389 22.08 16.52 5.45
CA ASP A 389 22.76 17.58 4.70
C ASP A 389 23.39 17.10 3.38
N THR A 390 23.42 15.79 3.13
CA THR A 390 23.87 15.22 1.85
C THR A 390 23.01 15.76 0.70
N THR A 391 23.60 16.01 -0.47
CA THR A 391 22.84 16.48 -1.64
C THR A 391 22.46 15.31 -2.54
N LEU A 392 21.16 15.05 -2.70
CA LEU A 392 20.60 13.99 -3.54
C LEU A 392 19.34 14.50 -4.26
N TYR A 393 18.86 13.75 -5.25
CA TYR A 393 17.63 14.13 -5.95
C TYR A 393 16.40 13.86 -5.08
N ALA A 394 15.43 14.77 -5.06
CA ALA A 394 14.18 14.56 -4.34
C ALA A 394 13.27 13.63 -5.15
N MET A 395 12.74 12.58 -4.52
CA MET A 395 11.63 11.82 -5.09
C MET A 395 10.31 12.25 -4.44
N CYS A 396 9.45 12.86 -5.24
CA CYS A 396 8.12 13.29 -4.84
C CYS A 396 7.07 12.31 -5.38
N GLN A 397 5.94 12.17 -4.69
CA GLN A 397 4.76 11.48 -5.16
C GLN A 397 3.53 12.39 -5.12
N GLU A 398 2.58 12.16 -6.02
CA GLU A 398 1.27 12.82 -5.94
C GLU A 398 0.57 12.46 -4.61
N ARG A 399 -0.14 13.44 -4.03
CA ARG A 399 -0.99 13.18 -2.86
C ARG A 399 -2.19 12.35 -3.32
N SER A 400 -2.44 11.21 -2.69
CA SER A 400 -3.59 10.36 -3.04
C SER A 400 -4.89 11.17 -2.99
N THR A 401 -5.52 11.37 -4.16
CA THR A 401 -6.79 12.10 -4.35
C THR A 401 -8.02 11.36 -3.80
N LYS A 402 -7.83 10.31 -2.98
CA LYS A 402 -8.91 9.58 -2.32
C LYS A 402 -9.48 10.27 -1.08
N LYS A 403 -8.91 11.40 -0.66
CA LYS A 403 -9.69 12.46 -0.01
C LYS A 403 -10.07 13.44 -1.12
N PRO A 404 -11.33 13.92 -1.18
CA PRO A 404 -11.73 14.90 -2.18
C PRO A 404 -10.66 15.99 -2.19
N SER A 405 -10.20 16.35 -3.38
CA SER A 405 -9.35 17.50 -3.59
C SER A 405 -9.94 18.63 -2.76
N VAL A 406 -9.32 18.90 -1.61
CA VAL A 406 -9.51 20.18 -0.96
C VAL A 406 -8.76 21.11 -1.89
N GLN A 407 -9.47 21.55 -2.92
CA GLN A 407 -9.15 22.77 -3.64
C GLN A 407 -8.74 23.77 -2.56
N PRO A 408 -7.54 24.39 -2.65
CA PRO A 408 -7.01 25.25 -1.59
C PRO A 408 -8.14 26.16 -1.14
N CYS A 409 -8.61 25.94 0.08
CA CYS A 409 -9.94 26.39 0.41
C CYS A 409 -9.91 27.90 0.56
N VAL A 410 -10.63 28.56 -0.33
CA VAL A 410 -10.65 30.01 -0.48
C VAL A 410 -11.33 30.68 0.72
N ASP A 411 -12.03 29.90 1.57
CA ASP A 411 -12.78 30.37 2.73
C ASP A 411 -12.84 29.29 3.84
N CYS A 412 -11.71 29.04 4.50
CA CYS A 412 -11.59 28.06 5.60
C CYS A 412 -11.26 28.75 6.92
N ASN A 413 -11.94 28.32 7.99
CA ASN A 413 -11.45 28.53 9.35
C ASN A 413 -10.32 27.54 9.65
N VAL A 414 -9.28 28.02 10.34
CA VAL A 414 -8.20 27.17 10.86
C VAL A 414 -8.57 26.74 12.27
N GLN A 415 -8.49 25.45 12.58
CA GLN A 415 -8.56 24.96 13.97
C GLN A 415 -7.15 24.59 14.43
N TYR A 416 -6.78 25.05 15.63
CA TYR A 416 -5.52 24.66 16.25
C TYR A 416 -5.73 23.60 17.33
N HIS A 417 -4.69 22.81 17.56
CA HIS A 417 -4.62 21.82 18.63
C HIS A 417 -3.22 21.85 19.23
N ILE A 418 -3.13 21.88 20.56
CA ILE A 418 -1.86 21.90 21.29
C ILE A 418 -1.60 20.51 21.90
N SER A 419 -0.38 19.99 21.77
CA SER A 419 -0.03 18.69 22.36
C SER A 419 -0.18 18.65 23.88
N SER A 420 -0.40 17.44 24.42
CA SER A 420 -0.46 17.23 25.86
C SER A 420 0.93 17.18 26.51
N ASN A 421 1.94 16.75 25.77
CA ASN A 421 3.31 16.59 26.23
C ASN A 421 4.23 17.51 25.41
N GLU A 422 5.37 17.86 25.99
CA GLU A 422 6.46 18.51 25.28
C GLU A 422 7.19 17.49 24.39
N LEU A 423 7.62 17.97 23.23
CA LEU A 423 8.17 17.19 22.12
C LEU A 423 9.32 18.00 21.51
N ASN A 424 10.32 17.33 20.95
CA ASN A 424 11.25 18.03 20.04
C ASN A 424 10.52 18.46 18.75
N TRP A 425 11.14 19.31 17.92
CA TRP A 425 10.47 19.86 16.75
C TRP A 425 10.06 18.78 15.74
N PHE A 426 10.88 17.75 15.56
CA PHE A 426 10.57 16.64 14.65
C PHE A 426 9.42 15.77 15.19
N GLU A 427 9.44 15.45 16.49
CA GLU A 427 8.33 14.78 17.18
C GLU A 427 7.02 15.58 17.10
N ALA A 428 7.10 16.91 17.19
CA ALA A 428 5.94 17.80 17.04
C ALA A 428 5.32 17.70 15.63
N ILE A 429 6.15 17.62 14.58
CA ILE A 429 5.69 17.42 13.21
C ILE A 429 4.98 16.08 13.07
N GLU A 430 5.62 15.01 13.50
CA GLU A 430 5.06 13.66 13.45
C GLU A 430 3.75 13.56 14.25
N TYR A 431 3.70 14.20 15.42
CA TYR A 431 2.51 14.26 16.27
C TYR A 431 1.33 14.90 15.53
N CYS A 432 1.55 16.03 14.86
CA CYS A 432 0.50 16.70 14.10
C CYS A 432 0.04 15.85 12.90
N ASN A 433 0.99 15.30 12.13
CA ASN A 433 0.69 14.55 10.91
C ASN A 433 -0.05 13.23 11.21
N ARG A 434 0.34 12.52 12.28
CA ARG A 434 -0.34 11.28 12.74
C ARG A 434 -1.82 11.50 13.08
N ARG A 435 -2.20 12.73 13.45
CA ARG A 435 -3.58 13.11 13.79
C ARG A 435 -4.39 13.54 12.56
N GLY A 436 -3.82 13.44 11.37
CA GLY A 436 -4.41 13.99 10.14
C GLY A 436 -4.53 15.51 10.18
N MET A 437 -3.72 16.17 11.00
CA MET A 437 -3.49 17.61 11.03
C MET A 437 -2.15 17.89 10.34
N ARG A 438 -1.62 19.10 10.48
CA ARG A 438 -0.26 19.47 10.06
C ARG A 438 0.35 20.47 11.05
N PRO A 439 1.67 20.68 11.07
CA PRO A 439 2.28 21.77 11.84
C PRO A 439 1.65 23.13 11.51
N ALA A 440 1.51 24.00 12.51
CA ALA A 440 0.88 25.30 12.34
C ALA A 440 1.65 26.22 11.37
N VAL A 441 0.90 26.95 10.54
CA VAL A 441 1.41 27.96 9.60
C VAL A 441 0.83 29.30 10.03
N LEU A 442 1.64 30.13 10.67
CA LEU A 442 1.24 31.43 11.19
C LEU A 442 1.73 32.54 10.26
N ASP A 443 1.26 32.52 9.02
CA ASP A 443 1.67 33.42 7.92
C ASP A 443 0.93 34.77 7.88
N SER A 444 0.13 35.08 8.90
CA SER A 444 -0.62 36.33 9.02
C SER A 444 -0.95 36.66 10.47
N GLN A 445 -1.15 37.96 10.75
CA GLN A 445 -1.57 38.44 12.07
C GLN A 445 -2.83 37.73 12.57
N ALA A 446 -3.82 37.51 11.70
CA ALA A 446 -5.06 36.84 12.06
C ALA A 446 -4.85 35.38 12.54
N LYS A 447 -4.01 34.62 11.82
CA LYS A 447 -3.67 33.25 12.21
C LYS A 447 -2.87 33.22 13.51
N HIS A 448 -1.92 34.15 13.67
CA HIS A 448 -1.17 34.33 14.90
C HIS A 448 -2.08 34.63 16.09
N ASP A 449 -2.95 35.64 16.00
CA ASP A 449 -3.86 36.01 17.07
C ASP A 449 -4.80 34.87 17.46
N GLN A 450 -5.22 34.06 16.49
CA GLN A 450 -6.02 32.88 16.75
C GLN A 450 -5.22 31.81 17.51
N ALA A 451 -4.00 31.49 17.07
CA ALA A 451 -3.13 30.55 17.79
C ALA A 451 -2.89 31.01 19.24
N VAL A 452 -2.69 32.32 19.46
CA VAL A 452 -2.53 32.91 20.79
C VAL A 452 -3.79 32.75 21.65
N ARG A 453 -4.99 32.91 21.09
CA ARG A 453 -6.25 32.65 21.81
C ARG A 453 -6.35 31.20 22.27
N GLU A 454 -6.04 30.26 21.39
CA GLU A 454 -6.06 28.82 21.69
C GLU A 454 -5.03 28.46 22.76
N ALA A 455 -3.84 29.04 22.67
CA ALA A 455 -2.78 28.85 23.65
C ALA A 455 -3.16 29.43 25.03
N LYS A 456 -3.72 30.65 25.08
CA LYS A 456 -4.22 31.27 26.31
C LYS A 456 -5.36 30.45 26.95
N ALA A 457 -6.21 29.83 26.15
CA ALA A 457 -7.33 29.00 26.62
C ALA A 457 -6.86 27.73 27.37
N THR A 458 -5.62 27.28 27.13
CA THR A 458 -5.03 26.16 27.91
C THR A 458 -4.72 26.53 29.36
N GLY A 459 -4.54 27.82 29.66
CA GLY A 459 -4.13 28.31 30.98
C GLY A 459 -2.68 28.01 31.37
N ARG A 460 -1.90 27.33 30.52
CA ARG A 460 -0.53 26.89 30.82
C ARG A 460 0.47 28.04 31.01
N GLN A 461 0.22 29.18 30.35
CA GLN A 461 1.02 30.39 30.52
C GLN A 461 0.99 30.99 31.93
N SER A 462 0.03 30.57 32.78
CA SER A 462 -0.10 31.08 34.15
C SER A 462 1.07 30.68 35.07
N THR A 463 1.84 29.66 34.69
CA THR A 463 3.00 29.16 35.46
C THR A 463 4.33 29.76 35.02
N GLY A 464 4.34 30.75 34.12
CA GLY A 464 5.55 31.42 33.64
C GLY A 464 5.80 31.19 32.15
N PHE A 465 6.93 30.58 31.81
CA PHE A 465 7.30 30.25 30.42
C PHE A 465 6.30 29.29 29.79
N PHE A 466 5.88 29.59 28.56
CA PHE A 466 5.12 28.68 27.72
C PHE A 466 5.55 28.84 26.27
N GLY A 467 6.12 27.77 25.70
CA GLY A 467 6.59 27.75 24.33
C GLY A 467 5.87 26.70 23.48
N LEU A 468 5.62 27.07 22.23
CA LEU A 468 4.99 26.21 21.23
C LEU A 468 5.90 26.04 20.02
N TRP A 469 6.03 24.81 19.51
CA TRP A 469 6.59 24.56 18.19
C TRP A 469 5.58 24.97 17.10
N VAL A 470 6.05 25.77 16.14
CA VAL A 470 5.31 26.06 14.90
C VAL A 470 6.01 25.40 13.71
N GLY A 471 5.31 25.30 12.59
CA GLY A 471 5.72 24.48 11.45
C GLY A 471 6.78 25.07 10.53
N ALA A 472 7.65 25.96 11.01
CA ALA A 472 8.70 26.57 10.20
C ALA A 472 10.09 26.28 10.75
N SER A 473 11.06 26.19 9.84
CA SER A 473 12.48 26.09 10.15
C SER A 473 13.32 26.63 8.99
N ASP A 474 14.60 26.86 9.22
CA ASP A 474 15.60 27.18 8.19
C ASP A 474 16.61 26.03 7.97
N LEU A 475 16.26 24.81 8.40
CA LEU A 475 17.09 23.60 8.27
C LEU A 475 17.50 23.30 6.83
N ALA A 476 16.67 23.68 5.85
CA ALA A 476 16.99 23.56 4.43
C ALA A 476 18.09 24.52 3.99
N LYS A 477 18.06 25.75 4.50
CA LYS A 477 19.01 26.80 4.19
C LYS A 477 19.01 27.86 5.29
N THR A 478 20.11 27.92 6.03
CA THR A 478 20.29 28.86 7.14
C THR A 478 19.91 30.30 6.76
N GLY A 479 19.11 30.94 7.60
CA GLY A 479 18.55 32.28 7.41
C GLY A 479 17.36 32.36 6.45
N SER A 480 16.91 31.24 5.88
CA SER A 480 15.75 31.17 4.97
C SER A 480 14.65 30.27 5.55
N TYR A 481 13.81 30.84 6.42
CA TYR A 481 12.72 30.10 7.05
C TYR A 481 11.62 29.71 6.06
N VAL A 482 11.18 28.46 6.13
CA VAL A 482 10.12 27.90 5.27
C VAL A 482 9.10 27.14 6.12
N TRP A 483 7.82 27.33 5.80
CA TRP A 483 6.73 26.57 6.39
C TRP A 483 6.75 25.14 5.86
N GLN A 484 7.17 24.17 6.68
CA GLN A 484 7.28 22.76 6.32
C GLN A 484 6.02 22.26 5.61
N ALA A 485 4.83 22.57 6.14
CA ALA A 485 3.57 22.02 5.65
C ALA A 485 3.18 22.47 4.23
N THR A 486 3.76 23.57 3.75
CA THR A 486 3.42 24.17 2.44
C THR A 486 4.63 24.30 1.51
N GLY A 487 5.86 24.27 2.05
CA GLY A 487 7.08 24.63 1.34
C GLY A 487 7.19 26.13 1.02
N ALA A 488 6.24 26.96 1.47
CA ALA A 488 6.23 28.40 1.22
C ALA A 488 7.21 29.13 2.16
N PRO A 489 7.95 30.13 1.67
CA PRO A 489 8.83 30.93 2.52
C PRO A 489 8.04 31.69 3.58
N VAL A 490 8.64 31.87 4.76
CA VAL A 490 8.10 32.71 5.83
C VAL A 490 8.27 34.18 5.41
N THR A 491 7.21 34.77 4.87
CA THR A 491 7.16 36.18 4.47
C THR A 491 6.62 37.09 5.57
N TRP A 492 5.98 36.51 6.58
CA TRP A 492 5.45 37.20 7.75
C TRP A 492 5.59 36.32 8.99
N ALA A 493 6.07 36.93 10.07
CA ALA A 493 6.10 36.40 11.42
C ALA A 493 6.27 37.57 12.41
N LYS A 494 5.71 37.45 13.61
CA LYS A 494 5.89 38.41 14.69
C LYS A 494 7.17 38.08 15.48
N TRP A 495 8.34 38.28 14.88
CA TRP A 495 9.63 38.02 15.51
C TRP A 495 9.85 38.90 16.74
N SER A 496 10.42 38.31 17.79
CA SER A 496 10.94 39.07 18.93
C SER A 496 12.15 39.92 18.52
N ALA A 497 12.47 40.92 19.33
CA ALA A 497 13.61 41.79 19.08
C ALA A 497 14.93 40.99 19.14
N GLY A 498 15.67 40.97 18.03
CA GLY A 498 16.93 40.23 17.91
C GLY A 498 16.80 38.85 17.25
N GLU A 499 15.57 38.44 16.91
CA GLU A 499 15.29 37.14 16.29
C GLU A 499 14.98 37.24 14.78
N PRO A 500 15.26 36.19 13.99
CA PRO A 500 15.97 34.96 14.39
C PRO A 500 17.47 35.21 14.67
N SER A 501 18.02 34.52 15.67
CA SER A 501 19.40 34.71 16.14
C SER A 501 20.44 33.89 15.35
N GLY A 502 19.99 32.87 14.61
CA GLY A 502 20.83 32.03 13.75
C GLY A 502 21.41 30.81 14.46
N PRO A 503 22.37 30.09 13.83
CA PRO A 503 22.83 28.79 14.33
C PRO A 503 23.33 28.84 15.78
N PRO A 504 23.01 27.83 16.61
CA PRO A 504 22.40 26.53 16.27
C PRO A 504 20.87 26.51 16.25
N GLU A 505 20.22 27.67 16.30
CA GLU A 505 18.77 27.80 16.36
C GLU A 505 18.20 27.77 14.94
N HIS A 506 17.37 26.77 14.67
CA HIS A 506 16.87 26.50 13.31
C HIS A 506 15.36 26.32 13.26
N CYS A 507 14.73 25.99 14.39
CA CYS A 507 13.32 25.63 14.45
C CYS A 507 12.51 26.77 15.07
N MET A 508 11.44 27.19 14.40
CA MET A 508 10.65 28.34 14.79
C MET A 508 9.65 27.97 15.90
N THR A 509 9.56 28.86 16.89
CA THR A 509 8.68 28.73 18.05
C THR A 509 7.70 29.90 18.13
N LEU A 510 6.74 29.79 19.04
CA LEU A 510 5.93 30.89 19.55
C LEU A 510 6.06 30.90 21.08
N TYR A 511 6.67 31.94 21.63
CA TYR A 511 7.01 32.06 23.06
C TYR A 511 6.15 33.08 23.79
N TYR A 512 5.71 32.69 24.98
CA TYR A 512 5.29 33.58 26.04
C TYR A 512 6.27 33.43 27.21
N TRP A 513 7.07 34.47 27.45
CA TRP A 513 8.05 34.54 28.53
C TRP A 513 8.18 35.98 29.05
N PRO A 514 7.32 36.40 29.99
CA PRO A 514 7.29 37.78 30.47
C PRO A 514 8.61 38.27 31.07
N GLU A 515 9.34 37.40 31.78
CA GLU A 515 10.65 37.74 32.38
C GLU A 515 11.72 38.08 31.34
N ARG A 516 11.58 37.58 30.12
CA ARG A 516 12.44 37.87 28.97
C ARG A 516 11.76 38.73 27.90
N GLN A 517 10.64 39.36 28.24
CA GLN A 517 9.89 40.27 27.37
C GLN A 517 9.29 39.62 26.11
N PHE A 518 9.12 38.29 26.08
CA PHE A 518 8.39 37.63 25.01
C PHE A 518 6.88 37.65 25.32
N ASP A 519 6.08 38.31 24.48
CA ASP A 519 4.61 38.29 24.55
C ASP A 519 4.00 37.69 23.28
N TRP A 520 3.98 36.35 23.25
CA TRP A 520 3.53 35.56 22.11
C TRP A 520 4.24 35.99 20.83
N GLU A 521 5.56 35.86 20.83
CA GLU A 521 6.42 36.27 19.72
C GLU A 521 7.20 35.09 19.19
N ALA A 522 7.58 35.17 17.92
CA ALA A 522 8.39 34.16 17.28
C ALA A 522 9.84 34.26 17.76
N ASN A 523 10.43 33.10 18.02
CA ASN A 523 11.83 32.86 18.32
C ASN A 523 12.30 31.68 17.47
N ASP A 524 13.58 31.56 17.19
CA ASP A 524 14.19 30.29 16.78
C ASP A 524 14.78 29.56 17.97
N ALA A 525 14.85 28.24 17.91
CA ALA A 525 15.44 27.43 18.98
C ALA A 525 16.15 26.20 18.39
N PRO A 526 17.07 25.58 19.14
CA PRO A 526 17.61 24.27 18.79
C PRO A 526 16.46 23.27 18.66
N CYS A 527 16.41 22.55 17.54
CA CYS A 527 15.29 21.69 17.17
C CYS A 527 15.07 20.50 18.13
N ASP A 528 16.07 20.16 18.95
CA ASP A 528 16.03 19.15 20.01
C ASP A 528 15.39 19.65 21.32
N THR A 529 15.11 20.95 21.45
CA THR A 529 14.41 21.53 22.60
C THR A 529 13.00 20.93 22.74
N THR A 530 12.57 20.62 23.95
CA THR A 530 11.23 20.06 24.18
C THR A 530 10.21 21.16 24.45
N LEU A 531 9.22 21.33 23.56
CA LEU A 531 8.12 22.30 23.67
C LEU A 531 6.80 21.65 23.24
N TYR A 532 5.66 22.30 23.48
CA TYR A 532 4.38 21.76 23.02
C TYR A 532 4.18 21.99 21.52
N ALA A 533 3.65 21.01 20.80
CA ALA A 533 3.35 21.15 19.38
C ALA A 533 2.09 21.97 19.15
N LEU A 534 2.12 22.97 18.27
CA LEU A 534 0.94 23.62 17.73
C LEU A 534 0.58 23.01 16.36
N CYS A 535 -0.48 22.22 16.33
CA CYS A 535 -1.02 21.63 15.11
C CYS A 535 -2.16 22.47 14.56
N GLN A 536 -2.35 22.44 13.24
CA GLN A 536 -3.47 23.09 12.57
C GLN A 536 -4.23 22.12 11.65
N LYS A 537 -5.52 22.38 11.48
CA LYS A 537 -6.38 21.71 10.51
C LYS A 537 -7.26 22.76 9.83
N GLU A 538 -7.32 22.73 8.51
CA GLU A 538 -8.26 23.54 7.75
C GLU A 538 -9.65 22.90 7.82
N VAL A 539 -10.65 23.71 8.12
CA VAL A 539 -12.05 23.29 8.19
C VAL A 539 -12.84 24.18 7.25
N ALA A 540 -13.57 23.57 6.32
CA ALA A 540 -14.50 24.29 5.46
C ALA A 540 -15.54 24.99 6.35
N ASN A 541 -15.81 26.26 6.05
CA ASN A 541 -16.85 27.03 6.72
C ASN A 541 -18.25 26.42 6.53
#